data_AF-A0A822E7C9-F1
#
_entry.id   AF-A0A822E7C9-F1
#
_cell.length_a   1.000
_cell.length_b   1.000
_cell.length_c   1.000
_cell.angle_alpha   90.00
_cell.angle_beta   90.00
_cell.angle_gamma   90.00
#
_symmetry.space_group_name_H-M   'P 1'
#
loop_
_entity.id
_entity.type
_entity.pdbx_description
1 polymer ?
#
loop_
_entity_poly.entity_id
_entity_poly.type
_entity_poly.pdbx_seq_one_letter_code
_entity_poly.pdbx_strand_id
1 'polypeptide(L)' 'GAKDSQGHSWCPDCVLAEKPVEETVKSSLPSNGIFIECSVGNRASWKDPNCSFRTDPNLRLTNIPTLVEWGTVIIILLY' A
#
# COMPACT_ATOMS: atom_id res chain seq x y z
N GLY A 1 4.00 4.64 -3.57
CA GLY A 1 5.42 4.33 -3.46
C GLY A 1 5.99 5.10 -2.30
N ALA A 2 7.31 5.00 -2.12
CA ALA A 2 8.05 5.85 -1.19
C ALA A 2 7.66 7.32 -1.36
N LYS A 3 7.40 7.95 -0.21
CA LYS A 3 7.07 9.36 -0.09
C LYS A 3 8.35 10.19 -0.14
N ASP A 4 8.29 11.36 -0.77
CA ASP A 4 9.38 12.34 -0.75
C ASP A 4 9.46 13.08 0.60
N SER A 5 10.33 14.09 0.70
CA SER A 5 10.47 14.91 1.93
C SER A 5 9.22 15.72 2.27
N GLN A 6 8.28 15.86 1.34
CA GLN A 6 6.99 16.53 1.54
C GLN A 6 5.87 15.55 1.86
N GLY A 7 6.17 14.25 1.94
CA GLY A 7 5.18 13.21 2.22
C GLY A 7 4.42 12.72 0.98
N HIS A 8 4.78 13.15 -0.23
CA HIS A 8 4.06 12.76 -1.44
C HIS A 8 4.67 11.52 -2.09
N SER A 9 3.84 10.53 -2.39
CA SER A 9 4.23 9.35 -3.17
C SER A 9 4.53 9.72 -4.62
N TRP A 10 5.57 9.13 -5.21
CA TRP A 10 5.88 9.27 -6.64
C TRP A 10 4.82 8.68 -7.58
N CYS A 11 3.88 7.87 -7.05
CA CYS A 11 2.77 7.29 -7.80
C CYS A 11 1.52 8.19 -7.65
N PRO A 12 0.98 8.74 -8.75
CA PRO A 12 -0.20 9.60 -8.71
C PRO A 12 -1.45 8.90 -8.16
N ASP A 13 -1.68 7.64 -8.55
CA ASP A 13 -2.83 6.86 -8.08
C ASP A 13 -2.77 6.63 -6.57
N CYS A 14 -1.58 6.42 -6.01
CA CYS A 14 -1.38 6.34 -4.57
C CYS A 14 -1.73 7.66 -3.85
N VAL A 15 -1.36 8.81 -4.43
CA VAL A 15 -1.71 10.13 -3.86
C VAL A 15 -3.22 10.35 -3.86
N LEU A 16 -3.91 9.93 -4.94
CA LEU A 16 -5.37 10.01 -5.02
C LEU A 16 -6.07 9.06 -4.06
N ALA A 17 -5.50 7.88 -3.81
CA ALA A 17 -6.07 6.87 -2.93
C ALA A 17 -5.87 7.16 -1.42
N GLU A 18 -4.90 7.99 -1.05
CA GLU A 18 -4.53 8.23 0.35
C GLU A 18 -5.70 8.74 1.20
N LYS A 19 -6.34 9.82 0.76
CA LYS A 19 -7.47 10.42 1.48
C LYS A 19 -8.67 9.47 1.65
N PRO A 20 -9.23 8.85 0.59
CA PRO A 20 -10.39 7.98 0.75
C PRO A 20 -10.08 6.73 1.59
N VAL A 21 -8.86 6.18 1.53
CA VAL A 21 -8.49 5.06 2.40
C VAL A 21 -8.38 5.52 3.86
N GLU A 22 -7.73 6.64 4.13
CA GLU A 22 -7.60 7.17 5.49
C GLU A 22 -8.98 7.44 6.13
N GLU A 23 -9.91 8.04 5.39
CA GLU A 23 -11.28 8.30 5.84
C GLU A 23 -12.06 6.99 6.09
N THR A 24 -11.88 5.98 5.24
CA THR A 24 -12.52 4.67 5.39
C THR A 24 -11.97 3.93 6.61
N VAL A 25 -10.64 3.94 6.79
CA VAL A 25 -9.98 3.32 7.94
C VAL A 25 -10.46 3.96 9.24
N LYS A 26 -10.53 5.29 9.32
CA LYS A 26 -11.00 6.00 10.53
C LYS A 26 -12.46 5.71 10.86
N SER A 27 -13.31 5.52 9.86
CA SER A 27 -14.75 5.38 10.05
C SER A 27 -15.23 3.94 10.18
N SER A 28 -14.53 2.99 9.55
CA SER A 28 -15.03 1.64 9.30
C SER A 28 -14.10 0.53 9.79
N LEU A 29 -12.84 0.84 10.17
CA LEU A 29 -11.96 -0.17 10.72
C LEU A 29 -12.49 -0.61 12.10
N PRO A 30 -12.70 -1.92 12.33
CA PRO A 30 -13.09 -2.43 13.64
C PRO A 30 -12.08 -2.04 14.72
N SER A 31 -12.50 -2.00 15.99
CA SER A 31 -11.63 -1.64 17.12
C SER A 31 -10.44 -2.58 17.31
N ASN A 32 -10.55 -3.83 16.84
CA ASN A 32 -9.48 -4.82 16.81
C ASN A 32 -8.78 -4.92 15.44
N GLY A 33 -9.19 -4.11 14.46
CA GLY A 33 -8.57 -4.03 13.15
C GLY A 33 -7.26 -3.26 13.21
N ILE A 34 -6.32 -3.65 12.35
CA ILE A 34 -5.02 -3.00 12.20
C ILE A 34 -4.90 -2.58 10.73
N PHE A 35 -4.62 -1.30 10.52
CA PHE A 35 -4.27 -0.79 9.21
C PHE A 35 -2.76 -0.60 9.11
N ILE A 36 -2.15 -1.15 8.05
CA ILE A 36 -0.71 -1.05 7.81
C ILE A 36 -0.49 -0.33 6.48
N GLU A 37 0.21 0.80 6.54
CA GLU A 37 0.76 1.45 5.36
C GLU A 37 2.12 0.82 5.04
N CYS A 38 2.27 0.27 3.84
CA CYS A 38 3.51 -0.37 3.40
C CYS A 38 4.01 0.28 2.11
N SER A 39 5.25 0.77 2.15
CA SER A 39 5.91 1.39 1.00
C SER A 39 6.66 0.33 0.18
N VAL A 40 6.42 0.30 -1.13
CA VAL A 40 7.17 -0.55 -2.08
C VAL A 40 8.54 0.03 -2.46
N GLY A 41 8.94 1.15 -1.85
CA GLY A 41 10.18 1.84 -2.15
C GLY A 41 10.05 2.79 -3.36
N ASN A 42 11.17 3.08 -4.01
CA ASN A 42 11.21 4.02 -5.13
C ASN A 42 10.64 3.39 -6.43
N ARG A 43 10.36 4.25 -7.42
CA ARG A 43 9.75 3.83 -8.69
C ARG A 43 10.59 2.82 -9.47
N ALA A 44 11.92 2.92 -9.42
CA ALA A 44 12.81 2.01 -10.13
C ALA A 44 12.76 0.61 -9.52
N SER A 45 12.83 0.51 -8.18
CA SER A 45 12.70 -0.75 -7.44
C SER A 45 11.34 -1.42 -7.67
N TRP A 46 10.24 -0.66 -7.73
CA TRP A 46 8.91 -1.23 -8.01
C TRP A 46 8.75 -1.78 -9.44
N LYS A 47 9.38 -1.11 -10.42
CA LYS A 47 9.31 -1.50 -11.83
C LYS A 47 10.17 -2.71 -12.17
N ASP A 48 11.10 -3.09 -11.30
CA ASP A 48 11.85 -4.34 -11.45
C ASP A 48 10.88 -5.53 -11.43
N PRO A 49 10.83 -6.37 -12.47
CA PRO A 49 10.03 -7.60 -12.47
C PRO A 49 10.39 -8.54 -11.31
N ASN A 50 11.62 -8.47 -10.80
CA ASN A 50 12.12 -9.28 -9.69
C ASN A 50 11.93 -8.62 -8.32
N CYS A 51 11.18 -7.51 -8.22
CA CYS A 51 10.95 -6.90 -6.92
C CYS A 51 10.28 -7.90 -5.96
N SER A 52 10.62 -7.83 -4.67
CA SER A 52 10.15 -8.77 -3.66
C SER A 52 8.63 -8.82 -3.58
N PHE A 53 7.94 -7.69 -3.76
CA PHE A 53 6.48 -7.64 -3.75
C PHE A 53 5.82 -8.39 -4.92
N ARG A 54 6.47 -8.45 -6.09
CA ARG A 54 5.98 -9.18 -7.27
C ARG A 54 6.24 -10.67 -7.19
N THR A 55 7.36 -11.04 -6.58
CA THR A 55 7.87 -12.42 -6.54
C THR A 55 7.51 -13.16 -5.26
N ASP A 56 7.16 -12.44 -4.19
CA ASP A 56 6.72 -13.05 -2.93
C ASP A 56 5.49 -13.94 -3.19
N PRO A 57 5.53 -15.21 -2.73
CA PRO A 57 4.51 -16.19 -3.06
C PRO A 57 3.14 -15.87 -2.45
N ASN A 58 3.08 -15.05 -1.41
CA ASN A 58 1.84 -14.66 -0.73
C ASN A 58 1.27 -13.34 -1.24
N LEU A 59 2.14 -12.40 -1.66
CA LEU A 59 1.71 -11.08 -2.12
C LEU A 59 1.44 -11.02 -3.63
N ARG A 60 2.41 -11.44 -4.46
CA ARG A 60 2.34 -11.43 -5.94
C ARG A 60 1.73 -10.14 -6.53
N LEU A 61 2.11 -8.97 -6.01
CA LEU A 61 1.49 -7.71 -6.40
C LEU A 61 1.75 -7.38 -7.86
N THR A 62 0.70 -7.07 -8.62
CA THR A 62 0.82 -6.64 -10.01
C THR A 62 0.85 -5.13 -10.17
N ASN A 63 0.19 -4.40 -9.29
CA ASN A 63 -0.06 -2.95 -9.35
C ASN A 63 -0.05 -2.31 -7.96
N ILE A 64 0.06 -0.98 -7.95
CA ILE A 64 -0.12 -0.11 -6.78
C ILE A 64 -1.07 1.03 -7.17
N PRO A 65 -1.82 1.62 -6.23
CA PRO A 65 -2.02 1.13 -4.87
C PRO A 65 -2.76 -0.22 -4.86
N THR A 66 -2.50 -1.06 -3.84
CA THR A 66 -3.23 -2.31 -3.62
C THR A 66 -3.61 -2.42 -2.14
N LEU A 67 -4.86 -2.80 -1.87
CA LEU A 67 -5.33 -3.17 -0.54
C LEU A 67 -5.33 -4.69 -0.40
N VAL A 68 -4.63 -5.21 0.60
CA VAL A 68 -4.58 -6.64 0.92
C VAL A 68 -5.21 -6.88 2.28
N GLU A 69 -6.21 -7.75 2.33
CA GLU A 69 -6.69 -8.31 3.59
C GLU A 69 -5.79 -9.49 3.97
N TRP A 70 -5.02 -9.32 5.06
CA TRP A 70 -4.06 -10.30 5.54
C TRP A 70 -4.61 -10.97 6.80
N GLY A 71 -5.13 -12.18 6.63
CA GLY A 71 -5.91 -12.85 7.69
C GLY A 71 -7.29 -12.19 7.83
N THR A 72 -7.72 -11.87 9.05
CA THR A 72 -9.08 -11.37 9.34
C THR A 72 -9.14 -9.91 9.80
N VAL A 73 -8.01 -9.26 10.07
CA VAL A 73 -7.99 -7.95 10.74
C VAL A 73 -6.92 -7.00 10.24
N ILE A 74 -6.07 -7.40 9.30
CA ILE A 74 -4.98 -6.56 8.80
C ILE A 74 -5.31 -6.13 7.38
N ILE A 75 -5.45 -4.82 7.15
CA ILE A 75 -5.55 -4.25 5.82
C ILE A 75 -4.22 -3.58 5.51
N ILE A 76 -3.52 -4.06 4.48
CA ILE A 76 -2.24 -3.50 4.04
C ILE A 76 -2.50 -2.64 2.81
N LEU A 77 -2.26 -1.33 2.91
CA LEU A 77 -2.20 -0.46 1.75
C LEU A 77 -0.76 -0.39 1.26
N LEU A 78 -0.53 -1.02 0.10
CA LEU A 78 0.77 -1.06 -0.55
C LEU A 78 0.84 0.11 -1.52
N TYR A 79 1.70 1.07 -1.19
CA TYR A 79 2.03 2.22 -2.01
C TYR A 79 3.35 1.96 -2.72
#